data_AF-A0A930EGC6-F1
#
_entry.id   AF-A0A930EGC6-F1
#
_cell.length_a   1.000
_cell.length_b   1.000
_cell.length_c   1.000
_cell.angle_alpha   90.00
_cell.angle_beta   90.00
_cell.angle_gamma   90.00
#
_symmetry.space_group_name_H-M   'P 1'
#
loop_
_entity.id
_entity.type
_entity.pdbx_description
1 polymer ?
#
loop_
_entity_poly.entity_id
_entity_poly.type
_entity_poly.pdbx_seq_one_letter_code
_entity_poly.pdbx_strand_id
1 'polypeptide(L)' 'MEVIDYIEDKKLGYRLGNVVKYVSRAGHKDDAIKDLKKARWYLNREIAKREEHDKSRATTN' A
#
# COMPACT_ATOMS: atom_id res chain seq x y z
N MET A 1 -8.26 13.55 -12.59
CA MET A 1 -7.33 13.25 -11.49
C MET A 1 -6.92 11.81 -11.65
N GLU A 2 -5.67 11.57 -12.03
CA GLU A 2 -5.15 10.23 -12.22
C GLU A 2 -4.65 9.65 -10.88
N VAL A 3 -4.55 8.32 -10.82
CA VAL A 3 -4.06 7.62 -9.62
C VAL A 3 -2.61 8.03 -9.29
N ILE A 4 -1.82 8.39 -10.31
CA ILE A 4 -0.45 8.87 -10.14
C ILE A 4 -0.42 10.23 -9.43
N ASP A 5 -1.31 11.16 -9.78
CA ASP A 5 -1.42 12.48 -9.13
C ASP A 5 -1.70 12.35 -7.62
N TYR A 6 -2.56 11.41 -7.24
CA TYR A 6 -2.89 11.16 -5.83
C TYR A 6 -1.71 10.57 -5.04
N ILE A 7 -0.92 9.70 -5.67
CA ILE A 7 0.26 9.07 -5.05
C ILE A 7 1.35 10.11 -4.81
N GLU A 8 1.57 11.00 -5.78
CA GLU A 8 2.54 12.10 -5.70
C GLU A 8 2.12 13.16 -4.68
N ASP A 9 0.85 13.60 -4.72
CA ASP A 9 0.30 14.61 -3.80
C ASP A 9 0.34 14.16 -2.33
N LYS A 10 0.03 12.88 -2.07
CA LYS A 10 0.05 12.33 -0.71
C LYS A 10 1.41 11.80 -0.28
N LYS A 11 2.46 11.95 -1.11
CA LYS A 11 3.80 11.38 -0.89
C LYS A 11 3.73 9.93 -0.42
N LEU A 12 2.83 9.15 -1.01
CA LEU A 12 2.64 7.76 -0.63
C LEU A 12 3.91 7.00 -0.98
N GLY A 13 4.52 6.34 0.01
CA GLY A 13 5.68 5.49 -0.25
C GLY A 13 5.36 4.40 -1.27
N TYR A 14 6.40 3.83 -1.89
CA TYR A 14 6.29 2.84 -2.98
C TYR A 14 5.25 1.72 -2.71
N ARG A 15 5.12 1.27 -1.45
CA ARG A 15 4.17 0.23 -1.05
C ARG A 15 2.73 0.73 -1.09
N LEU A 16 2.45 1.90 -0.50
CA LEU A 16 1.09 2.48 -0.46
C LEU A 16 0.62 2.92 -1.84
N GLY A 17 1.50 3.47 -2.68
CA GLY A 17 1.15 3.79 -4.06
C GLY A 17 0.74 2.56 -4.88
N ASN A 18 1.43 1.43 -4.68
CA ASN A 18 1.02 0.16 -5.31
C ASN A 18 -0.34 -0.33 -4.79
N VAL A 19 -0.65 -0.17 -3.49
CA VAL A 19 -1.98 -0.50 -2.95
C VAL A 19 -3.07 0.26 -3.71
N VAL A 20 -2.95 1.58 -3.79
CA VAL A 20 -3.94 2.42 -4.49
C VAL A 20 -4.05 2.01 -5.96
N LYS A 21 -2.93 1.82 -6.65
CA LYS A 21 -2.90 1.35 -8.04
C LYS A 21 -3.69 0.06 -8.25
N TYR A 22 -3.47 -0.98 -7.43
CA TYR A 22 -4.15 -2.26 -7.62
C TYR A 22 -5.61 -2.22 -7.16
N VAL A 23 -5.94 -1.43 -6.13
CA VAL A 23 -7.35 -1.23 -5.70
C VAL A 23 -8.14 -0.50 -6.79
N SER A 24 -7.61 0.59 -7.35
CA SER A 24 -8.27 1.34 -8.42
C SER A 24 -8.38 0.53 -9.72
N ARG A 25 -7.53 -0.48 -9.93
CA ARG A 25 -7.55 -1.33 -11.13
C ARG A 25 -8.47 -2.54 -10.99
N ALA A 26 -8.74 -2.97 -9.76
CA ALA A 26 -9.67 -4.06 -9.49
C ALA A 26 -11.08 -3.66 -10.00
N GLY A 27 -11.61 -4.43 -10.96
CA GLY A 27 -12.92 -4.19 -11.57
C GLY A 27 -12.89 -3.49 -12.94
N HIS A 28 -11.73 -3.03 -13.41
CA HIS A 28 -11.63 -2.34 -14.71
C HIS A 28 -11.02 -3.19 -15.85
N LYS A 29 -10.19 -4.20 -15.59
CA LYS A 29 -9.44 -4.88 -16.67
C LYS A 29 -9.08 -6.34 -16.42
N ASP A 30 -8.55 -6.66 -15.24
CA ASP A 30 -8.10 -8.02 -14.87
C ASP A 30 -9.05 -8.63 -13.81
N ASP A 31 -8.78 -9.90 -13.46
CA ASP A 31 -9.40 -10.58 -12.31
C ASP A 31 -9.25 -9.72 -11.04
N ALA A 32 -10.36 -9.10 -10.64
CA ALA A 32 -10.43 -8.20 -9.50
C ALA A 32 -9.87 -8.84 -8.21
N ILE A 33 -10.06 -10.16 -8.04
CA ILE A 33 -9.56 -10.89 -6.87
C ILE A 33 -8.02 -10.90 -6.87
N LYS A 34 -7.37 -11.08 -8.02
CA LYS A 34 -5.90 -11.06 -8.11
C LYS A 34 -5.33 -9.70 -7.77
N ASP A 35 -5.97 -8.63 -8.24
CA ASP A 35 -5.55 -7.27 -7.93
C ASP A 35 -5.72 -6.93 -6.45
N LEU A 36 -6.85 -7.30 -5.84
CA LEU A 36 -7.08 -7.14 -4.41
C LEU A 36 -6.08 -7.96 -3.57
N LYS A 37 -5.75 -9.18 -3.99
CA LYS A 37 -4.69 -9.99 -3.34
C LYS A 37 -3.34 -9.29 -3.39
N LYS A 38 -3.00 -8.65 -4.50
CA LYS A 38 -1.74 -7.91 -4.67
C LYS A 38 -1.70 -6.64 -3.84
N ALA A 39 -2.80 -5.87 -3.80
CA ALA A 39 -2.97 -4.74 -2.91
C ALA A 39 -2.76 -5.14 -1.43
N ARG A 40 -3.43 -6.21 -0.99
CA ARG A 40 -3.27 -6.76 0.37
C ARG A 40 -1.82 -7.11 0.69
N TRP A 41 -1.08 -7.69 -0.26
CA TRP A 41 0.33 -8.03 -0.05
C TRP A 41 1.20 -6.79 0.23
N TYR A 42 1.03 -5.72 -0.54
CA TYR A 42 1.77 -4.47 -0.31
C TYR A 42 1.39 -3.81 1.01
N LEU A 43 0.10 -3.83 1.36
CA LEU A 43 -0.40 -3.28 2.61
C LEU A 43 0.17 -4.03 3.82
N ASN A 44 0.15 -5.36 3.79
CA ASN A 44 0.71 -6.18 4.87
C ASN A 44 2.21 -5.92 5.09
N ARG A 45 2.99 -5.73 4.02
CA ARG A 45 4.42 -5.37 4.15
C ARG A 45 4.63 -3.98 4.76
N GLU A 46 3.76 -3.03 4.45
CA GLU A 46 3.82 -1.69 5.04
C GLU A 46 3.46 -1.73 6.52
N ILE A 47 2.42 -2.49 6.90
CA ILE A 47 2.04 -2.73 8.30
C ILE A 47 3.20 -3.37 9.07
N ALA A 48 3.76 -4.48 8.57
CA ALA A 48 4.87 -5.17 9.23
C ALA A 48 6.08 -4.25 9.48
N LYS A 49 6.44 -3.40 8.50
CA LYS A 49 7.52 -2.43 8.66
C LYS A 49 7.23 -1.38 9.75
N ARG A 50 5.97 -0.94 9.86
CA ARG A 50 5.56 0.01 10.91
C ARG A 50 5.53 -0.65 12.28
N GLU A 51 5.03 -1.88 12.37
CA GLU A 51 5.05 -2.66 13.61
C GLU A 51 6.48 -2.93 14.10
N GLU A 52 7.42 -3.24 13.21
CA GLU A 52 8.85 -3.36 13.55
C GLU A 52 9.43 -2.04 14.08
N HIS A 53 9.07 -0.91 13.43
CA HIS A 53 9.51 0.42 13.86
C HIS A 53 8.88 0.85 15.19
N ASP A 54 7.65 0.46 15.47
CA ASP A 54 6.98 0.79 16.74
C ASP A 54 7.54 -0.07 17.89
N LYS A 55 7.88 -1.34 17.63
CA LYS A 55 8.58 -2.19 18.60
C LYS A 55 9.98 -1.66 18.96
N SER A 56 10.73 -1.14 17.99
CA SER A 56 12.06 -0.56 18.26
C SER A 56 11.96 0.73 19.10
N ARG A 57 10.93 1.55 18.87
CA ARG A 57 10.63 2.73 19.70
C ARG A 57 10.24 2.35 21.13
N ALA A 58 9.50 1.26 21.33
CA ALA A 58 9.08 0.81 22.66
C ALA A 58 10.23 0.22 23.50
N THR A 59 11.35 -0.19 22.89
CA THR A 59 12.48 -0.83 23.59
C THR A 59 13.55 0.18 24.04
N THR A 60 13.45 1.45 23.62
CA THR A 60 14.46 2.49 23.86
C THR A 60 14.06 3.48 24.98
N ASN A 61 12.94 3.27 25.67
CA ASN A 61 12.50 4.10 26.80
C ASN A 61 12.50 3.32 28.12
#